data_AF-A0A8H8A472-F1
#
_entry.id   AF-A0A8H8A472-F1
#
_cell.length_a   1.000
_cell.length_b   1.000
_cell.length_c   1.000
_cell.angle_alpha   90.00
_cell.angle_beta   90.00
_cell.angle_gamma   90.00
#
_symmetry.space_group_name_H-M   'P 1'
#
loop_
_entity.id
_entity.type
_entity.pdbx_description
1 polymer ?
#
loop_
_entity_poly.entity_id
_entity_poly.type
_entity_poly.pdbx_seq_one_letter_code
_entity_poly.pdbx_strand_id
1 'polypeptide(L)'
;MAKTDSMQIYKWNFKISIYTFLLTFFYSNFNNFLLSFDTVCFILYILPLDSYFLVQLHFSVLLFITNATFPSLNIEEISLVSHVFTKLLVQLISSRTSLPHELFFNLAIFGPTIGVLFAIPFLKKSIRISRLSSHCHMSVMKAKHNRYAIISYFIIIISIFIIQQYMFKKHLTKDKSLVFWLIDYIVYENGSIIRQKMLLWWITCLVISIFFIKTFFYAKESRIFYNNEKILYNKLNIKRKFFHAIIIVMFLPTLYLDPLFSNISFSIALLLFFISEVIRIFVLPPCGLSLHSFLSKFVDERDNKGKIIVSHFYLLIGCASPLWLDFAGVMFDQQKQYKLKLSTISGILCLGFGDSAASLIGKKIGRLYWPNSKKTVEGTIAFILAVFFGGILTKYMSWMNDVIIWTDFFMVTIMTGK
;
A
#
# COMPACT_ATOMS: atom_id res chain seq x y z
N MET A 1 -9.89 -29.68 16.77
CA MET A 1 -9.62 -29.78 15.31
C MET A 1 -8.99 -28.54 14.69
N ALA A 2 -9.34 -27.29 15.05
CA ALA A 2 -8.76 -26.09 14.41
C ALA A 2 -7.27 -25.78 14.71
N LYS A 3 -6.69 -26.34 15.78
CA LYS A 3 -5.34 -26.02 16.27
C LYS A 3 -4.21 -26.78 15.57
N THR A 4 -4.51 -27.97 15.03
CA THR A 4 -3.56 -28.82 14.29
C THR A 4 -3.35 -28.32 12.86
N ASP A 5 -4.41 -27.81 12.23
CA ASP A 5 -4.37 -27.34 10.84
C ASP A 5 -3.64 -26.00 10.69
N SER A 6 -3.72 -25.10 11.68
CA SER A 6 -3.01 -23.82 11.66
C SER A 6 -1.49 -24.00 11.75
N MET A 7 -1.02 -24.94 12.56
CA MET A 7 0.40 -25.29 12.68
C MET A 7 0.93 -25.92 11.39
N GLN A 8 0.12 -26.72 10.71
CA GLN A 8 0.47 -27.33 9.43
C GLN A 8 0.60 -26.26 8.33
N ILE A 9 -0.32 -25.31 8.27
CA ILE A 9 -0.25 -24.17 7.32
C ILE A 9 0.95 -23.27 7.60
N TYR A 10 1.31 -23.00 8.86
CA TYR A 10 2.54 -22.28 9.19
C TYR A 10 3.80 -22.99 8.69
N LYS A 11 3.87 -24.32 8.82
CA LYS A 11 4.99 -25.13 8.30
C LYS A 11 5.06 -25.07 6.77
N TRP A 12 3.92 -25.07 6.09
CA TRP A 12 3.85 -24.98 4.64
C TRP A 12 4.28 -23.58 4.16
N ASN A 13 3.75 -22.54 4.77
CA ASN A 13 4.08 -21.14 4.45
C ASN A 13 5.55 -20.80 4.75
N PHE A 14 6.11 -21.35 5.82
CA PHE A 14 7.53 -21.22 6.15
C PHE A 14 8.39 -21.90 5.08
N LYS A 15 8.03 -23.13 4.68
CA LYS A 15 8.70 -23.83 3.58
C LYS A 15 8.64 -23.04 2.28
N ILE A 16 7.46 -22.53 1.90
CA ILE A 16 7.30 -21.76 0.67
C ILE A 16 8.09 -20.45 0.72
N SER A 17 8.04 -19.71 1.83
CA SER A 17 8.81 -18.48 1.98
C SER A 17 10.31 -18.74 1.87
N ILE A 18 10.80 -19.84 2.47
CA ILE A 18 12.18 -20.30 2.32
C ILE A 18 12.47 -20.68 0.87
N TYR A 19 11.60 -21.44 0.21
CA TYR A 19 11.84 -21.87 -1.18
C TYR A 19 11.80 -20.70 -2.16
N THR A 20 10.86 -19.76 -2.01
CA THR A 20 10.82 -18.54 -2.82
C THR A 20 12.01 -17.64 -2.51
N PHE A 21 12.40 -17.49 -1.23
CA PHE A 21 13.59 -16.74 -0.86
C PHE A 21 14.84 -17.37 -1.46
N LEU A 22 15.02 -18.68 -1.36
CA LEU A 22 16.14 -19.41 -1.95
C LEU A 22 16.12 -19.28 -3.47
N LEU A 23 14.99 -19.48 -4.15
CA LEU A 23 14.90 -19.29 -5.60
C LEU A 23 15.25 -17.87 -6.03
N THR A 24 14.76 -16.85 -5.31
CA THR A 24 15.03 -15.45 -5.64
C THR A 24 16.48 -15.06 -5.30
N PHE A 25 17.03 -15.57 -4.19
CA PHE A 25 18.42 -15.38 -3.75
C PHE A 25 19.41 -16.07 -4.70
N PHE A 26 19.12 -17.30 -5.13
CA PHE A 26 19.93 -18.01 -6.11
C PHE A 26 19.84 -17.34 -7.48
N TYR A 27 18.65 -16.92 -7.90
CA TYR A 27 18.47 -16.17 -9.15
C TYR A 27 19.20 -14.81 -9.14
N SER A 28 19.18 -14.08 -8.02
CA SER A 28 19.80 -12.75 -7.92
C SER A 28 21.32 -12.80 -7.75
N ASN A 29 21.86 -13.83 -7.08
CA ASN A 29 23.29 -13.93 -6.77
C ASN A 29 24.08 -14.83 -7.73
N PHE A 30 23.41 -15.77 -8.39
CA PHE A 30 24.02 -16.70 -9.33
C PHE A 30 23.32 -16.55 -10.70
N ASN A 31 23.65 -15.48 -11.40
CA ASN A 31 23.25 -15.17 -12.80
C ASN A 31 22.98 -16.44 -13.62
N ASN A 32 21.80 -16.55 -14.27
CA ASN A 32 21.27 -17.45 -15.34
C ASN A 32 21.82 -18.89 -15.56
N PHE A 33 22.91 -19.30 -14.93
CA PHE A 33 23.67 -20.53 -15.19
C PHE A 33 23.32 -21.63 -14.18
N LEU A 34 22.69 -21.27 -13.05
CA LEU A 34 22.34 -22.19 -11.96
C LEU A 34 20.85 -22.51 -11.84
N LEU A 35 19.99 -21.90 -12.66
CA LEU A 35 18.57 -22.27 -12.80
C LEU A 35 18.33 -22.92 -14.17
N SER A 36 18.92 -24.09 -14.41
CA SER A 36 18.45 -24.94 -15.51
C SER A 36 17.01 -25.37 -15.22
N PHE A 37 16.19 -25.53 -16.26
CA PHE A 37 14.81 -26.03 -16.15
C PHE A 37 14.72 -27.30 -15.27
N ASP A 38 15.74 -28.16 -15.35
CA ASP A 38 15.88 -29.39 -14.58
C ASP A 38 15.97 -29.15 -13.05
N THR A 39 16.64 -28.09 -12.60
CA THR A 39 16.71 -27.76 -11.16
C THR A 39 15.36 -27.29 -10.62
N VAL A 40 14.60 -26.52 -11.41
CA VAL A 40 13.23 -26.10 -11.05
C VAL A 40 12.29 -27.31 -11.03
N CYS A 41 12.37 -28.18 -12.02
CA CYS A 41 11.61 -29.43 -12.06
C CYS A 41 11.95 -30.37 -10.91
N PHE A 42 13.23 -30.47 -10.52
CA PHE A 42 13.66 -31.27 -9.38
C PHE A 42 13.13 -30.71 -8.04
N ILE A 43 13.19 -29.38 -7.85
CA ILE A 43 12.61 -28.72 -6.67
C ILE A 43 11.09 -28.95 -6.62
N LEU A 44 10.40 -28.88 -7.77
CA LEU A 44 8.97 -29.13 -7.89
C LEU A 44 8.59 -30.60 -7.67
N TYR A 45 9.45 -31.55 -8.04
CA TYR A 45 9.23 -32.99 -7.88
C TYR A 45 9.32 -33.45 -6.42
N ILE A 46 10.14 -32.78 -5.60
CA ILE A 46 10.32 -33.09 -4.17
C ILE A 46 9.17 -32.55 -3.31
N LEU A 47 8.35 -31.66 -3.85
CA LEU A 47 7.27 -31.00 -3.11
C LEU A 47 6.03 -31.92 -2.95
N PRO A 48 5.42 -31.97 -1.76
CA PRO A 48 4.20 -32.75 -1.54
C PRO A 48 3.06 -32.27 -2.44
N LEU A 49 2.22 -33.19 -2.94
CA LEU A 49 1.15 -32.93 -3.92
C LEU A 49 0.25 -31.72 -3.58
N ASP A 50 -0.10 -31.50 -2.31
CA ASP A 50 -0.97 -30.37 -1.95
C ASP A 50 -0.27 -29.00 -2.12
N SER A 51 1.06 -28.95 -2.30
CA SER A 51 1.84 -27.71 -2.46
C SER A 51 2.03 -27.30 -3.91
N TYR A 52 1.75 -28.20 -4.85
CA TYR A 52 1.90 -27.96 -6.27
C TYR A 52 0.97 -26.83 -6.76
N PHE A 53 -0.32 -26.87 -6.37
CA PHE A 53 -1.29 -25.82 -6.71
C PHE A 53 -0.82 -24.44 -6.23
N LEU A 54 -0.30 -24.37 -5.00
CA LEU A 54 0.09 -23.11 -4.40
C LEU A 54 1.35 -22.53 -5.05
N VAL A 55 2.29 -23.39 -5.45
CA VAL A 55 3.49 -22.98 -6.18
C VAL A 55 3.13 -22.52 -7.60
N GLN A 56 2.29 -23.25 -8.32
CA GLN A 56 1.82 -22.84 -9.65
C GLN A 56 1.05 -21.51 -9.59
N LEU A 57 0.20 -21.35 -8.57
CA LEU A 57 -0.49 -20.09 -8.30
C LEU A 57 0.50 -18.96 -8.05
N HIS A 58 1.53 -19.20 -7.22
CA HIS A 58 2.54 -18.18 -6.93
C HIS A 58 3.30 -17.76 -8.18
N PHE A 59 3.76 -18.68 -9.02
CA PHE A 59 4.44 -18.36 -10.29
C PHE A 59 3.53 -17.61 -11.25
N SER A 60 2.24 -17.96 -11.33
CA SER A 60 1.27 -17.25 -12.16
C SER A 60 1.06 -15.80 -11.68
N VAL A 61 0.96 -15.61 -10.36
CA VAL A 61 0.88 -14.28 -9.73
C VAL A 61 2.17 -13.51 -9.93
N LEU A 62 3.33 -14.14 -9.80
CA LEU A 62 4.64 -13.52 -10.02
C LEU A 62 4.75 -12.98 -11.44
N LEU A 63 4.40 -13.79 -12.45
CA LEU A 63 4.40 -13.38 -13.84
C LEU A 63 3.42 -12.22 -14.09
N PHE A 64 2.22 -12.30 -13.51
CA PHE A 64 1.22 -11.25 -13.63
C PHE A 64 1.70 -9.90 -13.05
N ILE A 65 2.21 -9.91 -11.81
CA ILE A 65 2.71 -8.70 -11.14
C ILE A 65 3.94 -8.16 -11.87
N THR A 66 4.85 -9.02 -12.33
CA THR A 66 6.03 -8.62 -13.11
C THR A 66 5.60 -7.85 -14.37
N ASN A 67 4.69 -8.42 -15.15
CA ASN A 67 4.21 -7.79 -16.40
C ASN A 67 3.44 -6.48 -16.15
N ALA A 68 2.74 -6.39 -15.02
CA ALA A 68 1.95 -5.21 -14.68
C ALA A 68 2.80 -4.06 -14.13
N THR A 69 3.87 -4.35 -13.38
CA THR A 69 4.55 -3.37 -12.55
C THR A 69 5.98 -3.05 -12.99
N PHE A 70 6.70 -3.99 -13.63
CA PHE A 70 8.07 -3.75 -14.09
C PHE A 70 8.12 -2.66 -15.18
N PRO A 71 9.13 -1.77 -15.18
CA PRO A 71 10.23 -1.60 -14.21
C PRO A 71 9.92 -0.59 -13.08
N SER A 72 8.65 -0.28 -12.82
CA SER A 72 8.24 0.64 -11.75
C SER A 72 8.56 0.08 -10.36
N LEU A 73 8.42 -1.24 -10.20
CA LEU A 73 8.90 -2.00 -9.03
C LEU A 73 10.20 -2.73 -9.37
N ASN A 74 11.12 -2.80 -8.40
CA ASN A 74 12.33 -3.62 -8.50
C ASN A 74 12.01 -5.11 -8.28
N ILE A 75 12.93 -6.00 -8.63
CA ILE A 75 12.76 -7.47 -8.54
C ILE A 75 12.38 -7.92 -7.12
N GLU A 76 13.04 -7.37 -6.09
CA GLU A 76 12.72 -7.66 -4.68
C GLU A 76 11.28 -7.27 -4.31
N GLU A 77 10.83 -6.12 -4.80
CA GLU A 77 9.50 -5.59 -4.51
C GLU A 77 8.43 -6.39 -5.25
N ILE A 78 8.70 -6.78 -6.49
CA ILE A 78 7.86 -7.68 -7.27
C ILE A 78 7.69 -9.00 -6.51
N SER A 79 8.79 -9.61 -6.05
CA SER A 79 8.75 -10.86 -5.26
C SER A 79 7.89 -10.72 -4.00
N LEU A 80 8.10 -9.65 -3.22
CA LEU A 80 7.32 -9.38 -2.01
C LEU A 80 5.82 -9.17 -2.30
N VAL A 81 5.50 -8.33 -3.29
CA VAL A 81 4.11 -8.06 -3.69
C VAL A 81 3.45 -9.35 -4.18
N SER A 82 4.14 -10.15 -4.98
CA SER A 82 3.63 -11.43 -5.46
C SER A 82 3.36 -12.40 -4.32
N HIS A 83 4.22 -12.47 -3.31
CA HIS A 83 3.99 -13.33 -2.14
C HIS A 83 2.74 -12.91 -1.36
N VAL A 84 2.60 -11.61 -1.08
CA VAL A 84 1.40 -11.06 -0.42
C VAL A 84 0.15 -11.35 -1.25
N PHE A 85 0.19 -11.08 -2.55
CA PHE A 85 -0.94 -11.28 -3.45
C PHE A 85 -1.35 -12.75 -3.54
N THR A 86 -0.39 -13.69 -3.63
CA THR A 86 -0.66 -15.13 -3.56
C THR A 86 -1.35 -15.51 -2.26
N LYS A 87 -0.84 -15.05 -1.11
CA LYS A 87 -1.43 -15.36 0.21
C LYS A 87 -2.87 -14.88 0.31
N LEU A 88 -3.13 -13.64 -0.09
CA LEU A 88 -4.47 -13.07 -0.06
C LEU A 88 -5.42 -13.81 -1.02
N LEU A 89 -4.93 -14.20 -2.21
CA LEU A 89 -5.73 -14.98 -3.18
C LEU A 89 -6.11 -16.35 -2.60
N VAL A 90 -5.17 -17.05 -1.95
CA VAL A 90 -5.42 -18.32 -1.27
C VAL A 90 -6.45 -18.16 -0.14
N GLN A 91 -6.33 -17.08 0.64
CA GLN A 91 -7.29 -16.75 1.70
C GLN A 91 -8.70 -16.52 1.13
N LEU A 92 -8.81 -15.86 -0.02
CA LEU A 92 -10.09 -15.66 -0.71
C LEU A 92 -10.69 -16.96 -1.26
N ILE A 93 -9.88 -17.80 -1.91
CA ILE A 93 -10.33 -19.08 -2.47
C ILE A 93 -10.80 -20.02 -1.35
N SER A 94 -10.00 -20.15 -0.29
CA SER A 94 -10.29 -21.06 0.82
C SER A 94 -11.47 -20.63 1.68
N SER A 95 -12.07 -19.45 1.44
CA SER A 95 -13.22 -18.90 2.16
C SER A 95 -13.05 -18.83 3.69
N ARG A 96 -11.80 -18.75 4.18
CA ARG A 96 -11.48 -18.76 5.61
C ARG A 96 -11.48 -17.37 6.27
N THR A 97 -12.00 -16.33 5.63
CA THR A 97 -12.13 -15.03 6.30
C THR A 97 -13.28 -15.07 7.30
N SER A 98 -12.94 -15.13 8.58
CA SER A 98 -13.90 -15.07 9.69
C SER A 98 -14.24 -13.64 10.10
N LEU A 99 -13.47 -12.65 9.62
CA LEU A 99 -13.50 -11.29 10.15
C LEU A 99 -13.79 -10.21 9.08
N PRO A 100 -14.64 -9.21 9.39
CA PRO A 100 -15.02 -8.14 8.46
C PRO A 100 -13.84 -7.35 7.91
N HIS A 101 -12.83 -7.10 8.74
CA HIS A 101 -11.74 -6.19 8.42
C HIS A 101 -10.68 -6.84 7.51
N GLU A 102 -10.48 -8.15 7.56
CA GLU A 102 -9.66 -8.89 6.58
C GLU A 102 -10.32 -8.86 5.20
N LEU A 103 -11.65 -8.86 5.16
CA LEU A 103 -12.40 -8.75 3.92
C LEU A 103 -12.13 -7.40 3.23
N PHE A 104 -12.16 -6.27 3.96
CA PHE A 104 -11.93 -4.95 3.36
C PHE A 104 -10.56 -4.81 2.71
N PHE A 105 -9.51 -5.36 3.32
CA PHE A 105 -8.17 -5.35 2.74
C PHE A 105 -8.11 -6.16 1.44
N ASN A 106 -8.67 -7.38 1.47
CA ASN A 106 -8.78 -8.21 0.26
C ASN A 106 -9.59 -7.52 -0.84
N LEU A 107 -10.72 -6.89 -0.47
CA LEU A 107 -11.59 -6.18 -1.40
C LEU A 107 -10.94 -4.95 -2.02
N ALA A 108 -10.11 -4.24 -1.27
CA ALA A 108 -9.35 -3.10 -1.75
C ALA A 108 -8.31 -3.49 -2.81
N ILE A 109 -7.80 -4.73 -2.77
CA ILE A 109 -6.79 -5.23 -3.71
C ILE A 109 -7.45 -5.92 -4.92
N PHE A 110 -8.35 -6.88 -4.68
CA PHE A 110 -8.90 -7.72 -5.76
C PHE A 110 -10.04 -7.06 -6.53
N GLY A 111 -10.85 -6.24 -5.86
CA GLY A 111 -11.94 -5.49 -6.51
C GLY A 111 -11.44 -4.69 -7.71
N PRO A 112 -10.50 -3.75 -7.53
CA PRO A 112 -10.05 -2.89 -8.62
C PRO A 112 -9.10 -3.60 -9.60
N THR A 113 -8.33 -4.61 -9.18
CA THR A 113 -7.51 -5.38 -10.14
C THR A 113 -8.38 -6.13 -11.15
N ILE A 114 -9.44 -6.81 -10.69
CA ILE A 114 -10.40 -7.47 -11.58
C ILE A 114 -11.21 -6.45 -12.38
N GLY A 115 -11.65 -5.36 -11.76
CA GLY A 115 -12.39 -4.30 -12.46
C GLY A 115 -11.58 -3.66 -13.60
N VAL A 116 -10.28 -3.44 -13.39
CA VAL A 116 -9.38 -2.96 -14.44
C VAL A 116 -9.21 -4.00 -15.52
N LEU A 117 -9.04 -5.29 -15.19
CA LEU A 117 -8.91 -6.37 -16.16
C LEU A 117 -10.06 -6.39 -17.17
N PHE A 118 -11.30 -6.24 -16.70
CA PHE A 118 -12.47 -6.14 -17.59
C PHE A 118 -12.50 -4.85 -18.41
N ALA A 119 -11.94 -3.75 -17.92
CA ALA A 119 -11.91 -2.47 -18.60
C ALA A 119 -10.75 -2.32 -19.62
N ILE A 120 -9.72 -3.20 -19.59
CA ILE A 120 -8.53 -3.14 -20.47
C ILE A 120 -8.84 -2.81 -21.94
N PRO A 121 -9.77 -3.48 -22.65
CA PRO A 121 -10.01 -3.19 -24.07
C PRO A 121 -10.44 -1.73 -24.31
N PHE A 122 -11.28 -1.18 -23.43
CA PHE A 122 -11.77 0.19 -23.52
C PHE A 122 -10.70 1.20 -23.08
N LEU A 123 -9.93 0.88 -22.04
CA LEU A 123 -8.78 1.67 -21.59
C LEU A 123 -7.71 1.79 -22.68
N LYS A 124 -7.36 0.68 -23.36
CA LYS A 124 -6.43 0.67 -24.49
C LYS A 124 -6.96 1.49 -25.68
N LYS A 125 -8.27 1.45 -25.94
CA LYS A 125 -8.88 2.26 -27.00
C LYS A 125 -8.87 3.75 -26.64
N SER A 126 -9.17 4.08 -25.40
CA SER A 126 -9.16 5.46 -24.87
C SER A 126 -7.79 6.11 -25.06
N ILE A 127 -6.71 5.44 -24.65
CA ILE A 127 -5.34 5.98 -24.77
C ILE A 127 -4.83 6.02 -26.22
N ARG A 128 -5.29 5.10 -27.08
CA ARG A 128 -4.94 5.14 -28.51
C ARG A 128 -5.55 6.37 -29.18
N ILE A 129 -6.80 6.71 -28.83
CA ILE A 129 -7.49 7.89 -29.38
C ILE A 129 -6.84 9.18 -28.88
N SER A 130 -6.45 9.26 -27.60
CA SER A 130 -5.79 10.47 -27.07
C SER A 130 -4.46 10.77 -27.77
N ARG A 131 -3.75 9.74 -28.26
CA ARG A 131 -2.51 9.91 -29.04
C ARG A 131 -2.70 10.28 -30.51
N LEU A 132 -3.87 10.01 -31.08
CA LEU A 132 -4.15 10.20 -32.52
C LEU A 132 -4.72 11.59 -32.85
N SER A 133 -4.79 12.49 -31.88
CA SER A 133 -5.47 13.78 -32.02
C SER A 133 -4.75 14.73 -32.99
N SER A 134 -5.17 14.75 -34.26
CA SER A 134 -4.79 15.77 -35.25
C SER A 134 -5.65 17.03 -35.12
N HIS A 135 -5.10 18.20 -35.44
CA HIS A 135 -5.79 19.50 -35.27
C HIS A 135 -7.16 19.57 -35.97
N CYS A 136 -7.34 18.92 -37.13
CA CYS A 136 -8.59 18.96 -37.90
C CYS A 136 -9.75 18.13 -37.32
N HIS A 137 -9.52 17.15 -36.43
CA HIS A 137 -10.57 16.27 -35.90
C HIS A 137 -10.72 16.32 -34.38
N MET A 138 -10.23 17.39 -33.76
CA MET A 138 -10.12 17.55 -32.30
C MET A 138 -11.44 17.29 -31.56
N SER A 139 -12.57 17.85 -32.05
CA SER A 139 -13.87 17.73 -31.37
C SER A 139 -14.43 16.31 -31.39
N VAL A 140 -14.38 15.64 -32.55
CA VAL A 140 -14.87 14.27 -32.73
C VAL A 140 -14.00 13.26 -31.98
N MET A 141 -12.67 13.43 -32.02
CA MET A 141 -11.75 12.56 -31.28
C MET A 141 -11.88 12.74 -29.78
N LYS A 142 -12.06 13.98 -29.29
CA LYS A 142 -12.33 14.28 -27.88
C LYS A 142 -13.64 13.65 -27.41
N ALA A 143 -14.72 13.73 -28.20
CA ALA A 143 -15.99 13.08 -27.88
C ALA A 143 -15.85 11.55 -27.82
N LYS A 144 -15.13 10.94 -28.76
CA LYS A 144 -14.84 9.49 -28.72
C LYS A 144 -14.01 9.10 -27.50
N HIS A 145 -12.95 9.85 -27.19
CA HIS A 145 -12.12 9.63 -26.01
C HIS A 145 -12.94 9.70 -24.71
N ASN A 146 -13.80 10.72 -24.57
CA ASN A 146 -14.73 10.83 -23.44
C ASN A 146 -15.68 9.64 -23.33
N ARG A 147 -16.24 9.14 -24.45
CA ARG A 147 -17.11 7.95 -24.44
C ARG A 147 -16.39 6.71 -23.92
N TYR A 148 -15.20 6.40 -24.44
CA TYR A 148 -14.42 5.25 -23.96
C TYR A 148 -14.00 5.40 -22.51
N ALA A 149 -13.71 6.62 -22.05
CA ALA A 149 -13.42 6.90 -20.66
C ALA A 149 -14.63 6.63 -19.76
N ILE A 150 -15.82 7.14 -20.10
CA ILE A 150 -17.07 6.90 -19.36
C ILE A 150 -17.36 5.40 -19.25
N ILE A 151 -17.24 4.67 -20.36
CA ILE A 151 -17.42 3.21 -20.38
C ILE A 151 -16.40 2.53 -19.45
N SER A 152 -15.13 2.96 -19.49
CA SER A 152 -14.08 2.41 -18.63
C SER A 152 -14.38 2.66 -17.14
N TYR A 153 -14.80 3.88 -16.77
CA TYR A 153 -15.22 4.18 -15.40
C TYR A 153 -16.39 3.31 -14.96
N PHE A 154 -17.41 3.19 -15.81
CA PHE A 154 -18.59 2.40 -15.51
C PHE A 154 -18.22 0.93 -15.27
N ILE A 155 -17.41 0.32 -16.15
CA ILE A 155 -16.96 -1.07 -16.00
C ILE A 155 -16.14 -1.23 -14.72
N ILE A 156 -15.17 -0.35 -14.44
CA ILE A 156 -14.34 -0.45 -13.25
C ILE A 156 -15.22 -0.36 -11.98
N ILE A 157 -16.08 0.65 -11.88
CA ILE A 157 -16.92 0.88 -10.70
C ILE A 157 -17.90 -0.28 -10.50
N ILE A 158 -18.59 -0.72 -11.55
CA ILE A 158 -19.59 -1.80 -11.43
C ILE A 158 -18.94 -3.14 -11.11
N SER A 159 -17.77 -3.45 -11.70
CA SER A 159 -17.03 -4.67 -11.38
C SER A 159 -16.55 -4.66 -9.94
N ILE A 160 -15.99 -3.53 -9.46
CA ILE A 160 -15.59 -3.38 -8.05
C ILE A 160 -16.80 -3.62 -7.14
N PHE A 161 -17.93 -2.95 -7.42
CA PHE A 161 -19.13 -3.07 -6.59
C PHE A 161 -19.69 -4.51 -6.56
N ILE A 162 -19.80 -5.17 -7.72
CA ILE A 162 -20.31 -6.56 -7.81
C ILE A 162 -19.41 -7.52 -7.01
N ILE A 163 -18.10 -7.43 -7.19
CA ILE A 163 -17.14 -8.32 -6.51
C ILE A 163 -17.16 -8.07 -5.01
N GLN A 164 -17.14 -6.79 -4.61
CA GLN A 164 -17.20 -6.41 -3.20
C GLN A 164 -18.49 -6.88 -2.55
N GLN A 165 -19.63 -6.68 -3.20
CA GLN A 165 -20.93 -7.08 -2.70
C GLN A 165 -21.07 -8.61 -2.61
N TYR A 166 -20.56 -9.34 -3.62
CA TYR A 166 -20.57 -10.81 -3.63
C TYR A 166 -19.75 -11.37 -2.47
N MET A 167 -18.52 -10.91 -2.31
CA MET A 167 -17.62 -11.38 -1.26
C MET A 167 -18.13 -10.99 0.14
N PHE A 168 -18.71 -9.80 0.29
CA PHE A 168 -19.31 -9.37 1.55
C PHE A 168 -20.50 -10.25 1.97
N LYS A 169 -21.42 -10.54 1.05
CA LYS A 169 -22.56 -11.43 1.32
C LYS A 169 -22.13 -12.85 1.67
N LYS A 170 -21.06 -13.34 1.03
CA LYS A 170 -20.51 -14.68 1.29
C LYS A 170 -19.97 -14.81 2.72
N HIS A 171 -19.41 -13.74 3.29
CA HIS A 171 -18.64 -13.82 4.54
C HIS A 171 -19.29 -13.21 5.77
N LEU A 172 -20.09 -12.15 5.66
CA LEU A 172 -20.50 -11.36 6.82
C LEU A 172 -22.00 -11.40 7.13
N THR A 173 -22.85 -11.18 6.13
CA THR A 173 -24.31 -11.05 6.33
C THR A 173 -25.05 -11.39 5.05
N LYS A 174 -26.07 -12.27 5.12
CA LYS A 174 -26.89 -12.66 3.96
C LYS A 174 -27.72 -11.50 3.40
N ASP A 175 -28.16 -10.57 4.24
CA ASP A 175 -29.27 -9.66 3.89
C ASP A 175 -28.87 -8.20 3.64
N LYS A 176 -27.73 -7.71 4.15
CA LYS A 176 -27.32 -6.30 3.98
C LYS A 176 -26.36 -6.09 2.80
N SER A 177 -26.51 -4.95 2.12
CA SER A 177 -25.50 -4.49 1.15
C SER A 177 -24.24 -4.00 1.88
N LEU A 178 -23.08 -4.08 1.23
CA LEU A 178 -21.81 -3.62 1.81
C LEU A 178 -21.86 -2.12 2.15
N VAL A 179 -22.48 -1.33 1.27
CA VAL A 179 -22.59 0.13 1.46
C VAL A 179 -23.50 0.46 2.63
N PHE A 180 -24.67 -0.18 2.73
CA PHE A 180 -25.58 0.05 3.85
C PHE A 180 -24.97 -0.42 5.16
N TRP A 181 -24.25 -1.55 5.16
CA TRP A 181 -23.51 -1.99 6.34
C TRP A 181 -22.44 -0.96 6.74
N LEU A 182 -21.68 -0.39 5.80
CA LEU A 182 -20.66 0.60 6.12
C LEU A 182 -21.27 1.90 6.70
N ILE A 183 -22.41 2.32 6.15
CA ILE A 183 -23.17 3.47 6.70
C ILE A 183 -23.65 3.15 8.11
N ASP A 184 -24.25 1.99 8.32
CA ASP A 184 -24.71 1.56 9.64
C ASP A 184 -23.55 1.50 10.65
N TYR A 185 -22.41 0.96 10.22
CA TYR A 185 -21.18 0.88 11.00
C TYR A 185 -20.70 2.28 11.42
N ILE A 186 -20.72 3.26 10.52
CA ILE A 186 -20.24 4.63 10.81
C ILE A 186 -21.25 5.45 11.61
N VAL A 187 -22.56 5.27 11.36
CA VAL A 187 -23.60 6.17 11.86
C VAL A 187 -24.31 5.63 13.10
N TYR A 188 -24.68 4.35 13.08
CA TYR A 188 -25.64 3.79 14.06
C TYR A 188 -25.01 2.81 15.05
N GLU A 189 -23.92 2.13 14.68
CA GLU A 189 -23.31 1.12 15.55
C GLU A 189 -22.55 1.74 16.74
N ASN A 190 -22.37 0.96 17.81
CA ASN A 190 -21.63 1.37 19.01
C ASN A 190 -20.25 1.94 18.65
N GLY A 191 -19.91 3.10 19.22
CA GLY A 191 -18.69 3.84 18.88
C GLY A 191 -18.80 4.75 17.64
N SER A 192 -19.98 4.90 17.04
CA SER A 192 -20.21 5.77 15.87
C SER A 192 -19.74 7.21 16.10
N ILE A 193 -19.96 7.76 17.29
CA ILE A 193 -19.52 9.11 17.67
C ILE A 193 -18.00 9.26 17.54
N ILE A 194 -17.24 8.24 17.95
CA ILE A 194 -15.78 8.24 17.85
C ILE A 194 -15.36 8.19 16.38
N ARG A 195 -15.97 7.31 15.59
CA ARG A 195 -15.69 7.18 14.15
C ARG A 195 -16.01 8.46 13.38
N GLN A 196 -17.13 9.12 13.70
CA GLN A 196 -17.50 10.41 13.11
C GLN A 196 -16.50 11.52 13.50
N LYS A 197 -16.04 11.56 14.76
CA LYS A 197 -14.99 12.48 15.19
C LYS A 197 -13.66 12.22 14.48
N MET A 198 -13.29 10.95 14.26
CA MET A 198 -12.11 10.58 13.47
C MET A 198 -12.24 11.04 12.01
N LEU A 199 -13.40 10.84 11.38
CA LEU A 199 -13.66 11.33 10.03
C LEU A 199 -13.54 12.85 9.93
N LEU A 200 -14.14 13.58 10.88
CA LEU A 200 -14.04 15.03 10.95
C LEU A 200 -12.59 15.48 11.12
N TRP A 201 -11.83 14.82 12.00
CA TRP A 201 -10.39 15.07 12.18
C TRP A 201 -9.60 14.86 10.88
N TRP A 202 -9.80 13.75 10.19
CA TRP A 202 -9.10 13.49 8.93
C TRP A 202 -9.48 14.49 7.84
N ILE A 203 -10.76 14.84 7.71
CA ILE A 203 -11.22 15.86 6.75
C ILE A 203 -10.57 17.21 7.05
N THR A 204 -10.55 17.64 8.32
CA THR A 204 -9.92 18.91 8.71
C THR A 204 -8.42 18.91 8.40
N CYS A 205 -7.69 17.83 8.72
CA CYS A 205 -6.28 17.69 8.37
C CYS A 205 -6.06 17.76 6.85
N LEU A 206 -6.90 17.11 6.05
CA LEU A 206 -6.80 17.15 4.59
C LEU A 206 -7.07 18.55 4.02
N VAL A 207 -8.11 19.24 4.50
CA VAL A 207 -8.43 20.62 4.08
C VAL A 207 -7.28 21.57 4.41
N ILE A 208 -6.75 21.51 5.64
CA ILE A 208 -5.59 22.29 6.06
C ILE A 208 -4.37 21.96 5.18
N SER A 209 -4.15 20.67 4.88
CA SER A 209 -3.03 20.24 4.03
C SER A 209 -3.14 20.76 2.61
N ILE A 210 -4.34 20.70 2.00
CA ILE A 210 -4.59 21.24 0.66
C ILE A 210 -4.36 22.76 0.64
N PHE A 211 -4.86 23.47 1.65
CA PHE A 211 -4.62 24.91 1.79
C PHE A 211 -3.13 25.22 1.93
N PHE A 212 -2.41 24.48 2.77
CA PHE A 212 -0.97 24.64 2.96
C PHE A 212 -0.19 24.39 1.66
N ILE A 213 -0.49 23.31 0.92
CA ILE A 213 0.14 23.00 -0.37
C ILE A 213 -0.12 24.15 -1.36
N LYS A 214 -1.35 24.66 -1.44
CA LYS A 214 -1.70 25.75 -2.34
C LYS A 214 -0.95 27.04 -2.01
N THR A 215 -0.87 27.38 -0.73
CA THR A 215 -0.23 28.62 -0.27
C THR A 215 1.29 28.54 -0.34
N PHE A 216 1.92 27.43 0.09
CA PHE A 216 3.38 27.36 0.25
C PHE A 216 4.11 26.64 -0.89
N PHE A 217 3.48 25.64 -1.53
CA PHE A 217 4.14 24.89 -2.61
C PHE A 217 3.79 25.43 -4.00
N TYR A 218 2.55 25.85 -4.26
CA TYR A 218 2.18 26.41 -5.57
C TYR A 218 2.53 27.89 -5.73
N ALA A 219 2.36 28.73 -4.71
CA ALA A 219 2.69 30.16 -4.83
C ALA A 219 4.19 30.42 -5.04
N LYS A 220 5.07 29.50 -4.60
CA LYS A 220 6.53 29.64 -4.66
C LYS A 220 7.17 29.06 -5.93
N GLU A 221 6.42 28.27 -6.71
CA GLU A 221 6.93 27.57 -7.90
C GLU A 221 7.07 28.51 -9.12
N SER A 222 6.41 29.68 -9.11
CA SER A 222 6.36 30.63 -10.24
C SER A 222 7.56 31.56 -10.41
N ARG A 223 8.59 31.50 -9.55
CA ARG A 223 9.64 32.56 -9.51
C ARG A 223 11.08 32.12 -9.76
N ILE A 224 11.39 30.85 -9.96
CA ILE A 224 12.81 30.40 -9.87
C ILE A 224 13.11 29.27 -10.87
N PHE A 225 13.61 29.64 -12.06
CA PHE A 225 14.34 28.73 -12.97
C PHE A 225 15.77 28.56 -12.43
N TYR A 226 16.07 27.42 -11.80
CA TYR A 226 17.45 27.07 -11.42
C TYR A 226 17.76 25.67 -11.92
N ASN A 227 18.80 25.54 -12.73
CA ASN A 227 19.35 24.28 -13.25
C ASN A 227 20.16 23.49 -12.20
N ASN A 228 19.85 23.61 -10.90
CA ASN A 228 20.65 22.99 -9.84
C ASN A 228 19.90 21.80 -9.22
N GLU A 229 20.30 20.59 -9.60
CA GLU A 229 19.69 19.31 -9.16
C GLU A 229 19.57 19.21 -7.64
N LYS A 230 20.58 19.71 -6.91
CA LYS A 230 20.60 19.72 -5.44
C LYS A 230 19.44 20.53 -4.84
N ILE A 231 19.07 21.65 -5.47
CA ILE A 231 17.96 22.49 -5.02
C ILE A 231 16.62 21.78 -5.28
N LEU A 232 16.48 21.15 -6.45
CA LEU A 232 15.28 20.40 -6.81
C LEU A 232 15.06 19.20 -5.88
N TYR A 233 16.12 18.44 -5.60
CA TYR A 233 16.11 17.35 -4.61
C TYR A 233 15.71 17.84 -3.22
N ASN A 234 16.25 18.97 -2.75
CA ASN A 234 15.88 19.54 -1.45
C ASN A 234 14.41 19.97 -1.40
N LYS A 235 13.88 20.60 -2.45
CA LYS A 235 12.45 20.97 -2.55
C LYS A 235 11.56 19.74 -2.51
N LEU A 236 11.90 18.68 -3.25
CA LEU A 236 11.18 17.41 -3.22
C LEU A 236 11.21 16.78 -1.83
N ASN A 237 12.37 16.77 -1.17
CA ASN A 237 12.51 16.22 0.19
C ASN A 237 11.60 16.97 1.18
N ILE A 238 11.54 18.31 1.13
CA ILE A 238 10.64 19.10 1.98
C ILE A 238 9.17 18.72 1.74
N LYS A 239 8.75 18.65 0.47
CA LYS A 239 7.40 18.20 0.09
C LYS A 239 7.08 16.82 0.67
N ARG A 240 8.02 15.87 0.59
CA ARG A 240 7.85 14.53 1.16
C ARG A 240 7.74 14.57 2.68
N LYS A 241 8.62 15.29 3.37
CA LYS A 241 8.60 15.40 4.84
C LYS A 241 7.32 16.04 5.37
N PHE A 242 6.73 16.96 4.61
CA PHE A 242 5.40 17.48 4.91
C PHE A 242 4.34 16.36 5.00
N PHE A 243 4.28 15.46 4.02
CA PHE A 243 3.35 14.32 4.09
C PHE A 243 3.69 13.33 5.21
N HIS A 244 4.97 13.10 5.50
CA HIS A 244 5.39 12.27 6.63
C HIS A 244 4.98 12.89 7.99
N ALA A 245 4.95 14.22 8.09
CA ALA A 245 4.41 14.90 9.27
C ALA A 245 2.88 14.78 9.34
N ILE A 246 2.19 14.96 8.21
CA ILE A 246 0.73 14.85 8.15
C ILE A 246 0.25 13.47 8.60
N ILE A 247 0.90 12.37 8.17
CA ILE A 247 0.47 11.02 8.59
C ILE A 247 0.53 10.82 10.10
N ILE A 248 1.49 11.44 10.81
CA ILE A 248 1.57 11.38 12.27
C ILE A 248 0.35 12.07 12.88
N VAL A 249 0.09 13.31 12.45
CA VAL A 249 -1.02 14.13 12.97
C VAL A 249 -2.37 13.49 12.66
N MET A 250 -2.53 12.94 11.46
CA MET A 250 -3.77 12.31 11.02
C MET A 250 -4.03 10.99 11.72
N PHE A 251 -3.05 10.08 11.75
CA PHE A 251 -3.31 8.68 12.07
C PHE A 251 -2.89 8.26 13.48
N LEU A 252 -1.87 8.87 14.07
CA LEU A 252 -1.42 8.49 15.41
C LEU A 252 -2.50 8.66 16.49
N PRO A 253 -3.22 9.80 16.59
CA PRO A 253 -4.28 9.94 17.59
C PRO A 253 -5.51 9.08 17.26
N THR A 254 -5.81 8.85 15.98
CA THR A 254 -7.04 8.14 15.59
C THR A 254 -6.90 6.63 15.64
N LEU A 255 -5.71 6.09 15.38
CA LEU A 255 -5.46 4.65 15.46
C LEU A 255 -5.69 4.11 16.86
N TYR A 256 -5.38 4.89 17.88
CA TYR A 256 -5.69 4.53 19.26
C TYR A 256 -7.20 4.43 19.53
N LEU A 257 -7.99 5.32 18.94
CA LEU A 257 -9.42 5.43 19.21
C LEU A 257 -10.22 4.28 18.60
N ASP A 258 -9.97 3.94 17.34
CA ASP A 258 -10.63 2.83 16.66
C ASP A 258 -9.68 2.21 15.59
N PRO A 259 -8.86 1.22 15.98
CA PRO A 259 -7.95 0.52 15.07
C PRO A 259 -8.67 -0.22 13.93
N LEU A 260 -9.87 -0.75 14.20
CA LEU A 260 -10.67 -1.48 13.21
C LEU A 260 -11.17 -0.53 12.12
N PHE A 261 -11.72 0.61 12.52
CA PHE A 261 -12.15 1.63 11.57
C PHE A 261 -10.97 2.22 10.78
N SER A 262 -9.81 2.36 11.42
CA SER A 262 -8.57 2.78 10.74
C SER A 262 -8.12 1.76 9.69
N ASN A 263 -8.24 0.46 9.96
CA ASN A 263 -7.93 -0.60 8.99
C ASN A 263 -8.85 -0.55 7.76
N ILE A 264 -10.16 -0.42 7.96
CA ILE A 264 -11.14 -0.24 6.87
C ILE A 264 -10.77 1.00 6.06
N SER A 265 -10.46 2.11 6.74
CA SER A 265 -10.11 3.39 6.12
C SER A 265 -8.81 3.32 5.30
N PHE A 266 -7.76 2.65 5.81
CA PHE A 266 -6.53 2.41 5.05
C PHE A 266 -6.75 1.53 3.82
N SER A 267 -7.62 0.52 3.93
CA SER A 267 -8.00 -0.33 2.79
C SER A 267 -8.74 0.48 1.72
N ILE A 268 -9.70 1.32 2.11
CA ILE A 268 -10.39 2.23 1.20
C ILE A 268 -9.43 3.24 0.57
N ALA A 269 -8.49 3.80 1.35
CA ALA A 269 -7.47 4.70 0.81
C ALA A 269 -6.59 4.01 -0.25
N LEU A 270 -6.23 2.74 -0.03
CA LEU A 270 -5.45 1.95 -0.99
C LEU A 270 -6.22 1.74 -2.30
N LEU A 271 -7.52 1.42 -2.18
CA LEU A 271 -8.44 1.33 -3.33
C LEU A 271 -8.49 2.65 -4.11
N LEU A 272 -8.61 3.79 -3.41
CA LEU A 272 -8.67 5.11 -4.04
C LEU A 272 -7.34 5.48 -4.73
N PHE A 273 -6.20 5.14 -4.14
CA PHE A 273 -4.88 5.35 -4.76
C PHE A 273 -4.74 4.50 -6.02
N PHE A 274 -5.16 3.24 -5.99
CA PHE A 274 -5.16 2.37 -7.16
C PHE A 274 -6.04 2.92 -8.29
N ILE A 275 -7.27 3.34 -7.99
CA ILE A 275 -8.18 3.95 -8.99
C ILE A 275 -7.58 5.24 -9.55
N SER A 276 -7.05 6.11 -8.69
CA SER A 276 -6.42 7.38 -9.10
C SER A 276 -5.25 7.12 -10.05
N GLU A 277 -4.47 6.08 -9.78
CA GLU A 277 -3.34 5.70 -10.60
C GLU A 277 -3.75 5.13 -11.96
N VAL A 278 -4.82 4.32 -12.02
CA VAL A 278 -5.41 3.85 -13.28
C VAL A 278 -5.89 5.04 -14.12
N ILE A 279 -6.61 5.98 -13.51
CA ILE A 279 -7.08 7.20 -14.18
C ILE A 279 -5.90 8.00 -14.77
N ARG A 280 -4.81 8.11 -14.01
CA ARG A 280 -3.59 8.81 -14.45
C ARG A 280 -2.89 8.08 -15.61
N ILE A 281 -2.64 6.77 -15.47
CA ILE A 281 -1.91 5.97 -16.48
C ILE A 281 -2.64 5.98 -17.82
N PHE A 282 -3.96 5.85 -17.80
CA PHE A 282 -4.78 5.85 -19.02
C PHE A 282 -5.24 7.25 -19.44
N VAL A 283 -4.85 8.30 -18.71
CA VAL A 283 -5.18 9.70 -18.96
C VAL A 283 -6.69 9.88 -19.16
N LEU A 284 -7.50 9.32 -18.25
CA LEU A 284 -8.94 9.34 -18.40
C LEU A 284 -9.51 10.73 -18.06
N PRO A 285 -10.29 11.38 -18.95
CA PRO A 285 -10.93 12.65 -18.67
C PRO A 285 -12.00 12.50 -17.57
N PRO A 286 -12.32 13.56 -16.82
CA PRO A 286 -11.66 14.87 -16.81
C PRO A 286 -10.37 14.90 -15.98
N CYS A 287 -10.15 13.91 -15.11
CA CYS A 287 -9.15 13.99 -14.03
C CYS A 287 -7.73 13.59 -14.43
N GLY A 288 -7.55 12.76 -15.46
CA GLY A 288 -6.26 12.11 -15.77
C GLY A 288 -5.09 13.08 -15.96
N LEU A 289 -5.29 14.18 -16.69
CA LEU A 289 -4.26 15.21 -16.88
C LEU A 289 -3.97 15.99 -15.58
N SER A 290 -5.00 16.31 -14.82
CA SER A 290 -4.86 17.01 -13.54
C SER A 290 -4.09 16.16 -12.52
N LEU A 291 -4.44 14.87 -12.42
CA LEU A 291 -3.74 13.90 -11.58
C LEU A 291 -2.28 13.72 -12.00
N HIS A 292 -2.01 13.62 -13.30
CA HIS A 292 -0.65 13.52 -13.82
C HIS A 292 0.18 14.77 -13.46
N SER A 293 -0.37 15.95 -13.69
CA SER A 293 0.28 17.24 -13.36
C SER A 293 0.49 17.44 -11.86
N PHE A 294 -0.43 16.95 -11.03
CA PHE A 294 -0.29 16.98 -9.58
C PHE A 294 0.81 16.03 -9.10
N LEU A 295 0.74 14.76 -9.49
CA LEU A 295 1.64 13.73 -8.99
C LEU A 295 3.08 13.89 -9.51
N SER A 296 3.27 14.38 -10.73
CA SER A 296 4.61 14.60 -11.32
C SER A 296 5.51 15.53 -10.49
N LYS A 297 4.92 16.39 -9.66
CA LYS A 297 5.65 17.30 -8.75
C LYS A 297 6.27 16.62 -7.53
N PHE A 298 5.96 15.34 -7.31
CA PHE A 298 6.42 14.54 -6.17
C PHE A 298 7.24 13.30 -6.58
N VAL A 299 7.38 13.09 -7.89
CA VAL A 299 8.12 12.00 -8.54
C VAL A 299 9.62 12.21 -8.39
N ASP A 300 10.37 11.13 -8.18
CA ASP A 300 11.83 11.09 -8.22
C ASP A 300 12.34 10.16 -9.34
N GLU A 301 13.65 9.93 -9.40
CA GLU A 301 14.28 9.02 -10.35
C GLU A 301 13.70 7.59 -10.32
N ARG A 302 13.23 7.12 -9.16
CA ARG A 302 12.65 5.78 -9.02
C ARG A 302 11.28 5.72 -9.68
N ASP A 303 10.44 6.70 -9.40
CA ASP A 303 9.08 6.79 -9.98
C ASP A 303 9.11 6.98 -11.50
N ASN A 304 10.21 7.48 -12.07
CA ASN A 304 10.39 7.66 -13.51
C ASN A 304 10.81 6.39 -14.27
N LYS A 305 11.16 5.30 -13.57
CA LYS A 305 11.61 4.06 -14.24
C LYS A 305 10.49 3.42 -15.06
N GLY A 306 9.26 3.44 -14.54
CA GLY A 306 8.12 2.74 -15.13
C GLY A 306 6.89 3.61 -15.31
N LYS A 307 5.74 2.96 -15.55
CA LYS A 307 4.47 3.66 -15.80
C LYS A 307 3.78 4.06 -14.50
N ILE A 308 4.04 3.33 -13.40
CA ILE A 308 3.39 3.51 -12.11
C ILE A 308 4.28 4.39 -11.23
N ILE A 309 3.69 5.42 -10.63
CA ILE A 309 4.29 6.22 -9.57
C ILE A 309 4.07 5.45 -8.27
N VAL A 310 5.15 4.98 -7.65
CA VAL A 310 5.09 4.05 -6.51
C VAL A 310 5.18 4.79 -5.17
N SER A 311 5.75 6.00 -5.14
CA SER A 311 5.97 6.78 -3.92
C SER A 311 4.73 6.99 -3.06
N HIS A 312 3.57 7.27 -3.65
CA HIS A 312 2.34 7.51 -2.89
C HIS A 312 1.76 6.21 -2.29
N PHE A 313 1.95 5.07 -2.95
CA PHE A 313 1.63 3.76 -2.38
C PHE A 313 2.54 3.43 -1.20
N TYR A 314 3.85 3.69 -1.28
CA TYR A 314 4.76 3.32 -0.19
C TYR A 314 4.48 4.04 1.12
N LEU A 315 4.10 5.31 1.08
CA LEU A 315 3.73 6.03 2.29
C LEU A 315 2.52 5.37 2.96
N LEU A 316 1.47 5.08 2.19
CA LEU A 316 0.25 4.45 2.70
C LEU A 316 0.51 3.02 3.18
N ILE A 317 1.14 2.18 2.34
CA ILE A 317 1.43 0.78 2.64
C ILE A 317 2.39 0.69 3.83
N GLY A 318 3.41 1.52 3.92
CA GLY A 318 4.34 1.48 5.05
C GLY A 318 3.70 1.94 6.37
N CYS A 319 2.68 2.80 6.33
CA CYS A 319 1.88 3.12 7.52
C CYS A 319 0.94 1.98 7.92
N ALA A 320 0.24 1.41 6.93
CA ALA A 320 -0.84 0.47 7.15
C ALA A 320 -0.38 -0.98 7.30
N SER A 321 0.80 -1.35 6.79
CA SER A 321 1.26 -2.75 6.78
C SER A 321 1.39 -3.36 8.17
N PRO A 322 1.90 -2.69 9.22
CA PRO A 322 1.98 -3.31 10.54
C PRO A 322 0.59 -3.53 11.15
N LEU A 323 -0.37 -2.63 10.86
CA LEU A 323 -1.77 -2.79 11.23
C LEU A 323 -2.41 -3.99 10.52
N TRP A 324 -2.22 -4.11 9.20
CA TRP A 324 -2.73 -5.25 8.43
C TRP A 324 -2.13 -6.57 8.87
N LEU A 325 -0.83 -6.60 9.16
CA LEU A 325 -0.14 -7.79 9.65
C LEU A 325 -0.61 -8.21 11.03
N ASP A 326 -0.83 -7.26 11.94
CA ASP A 326 -1.37 -7.58 13.26
C ASP A 326 -2.78 -8.15 13.11
N PHE A 327 -3.65 -7.56 12.29
CA PHE A 327 -5.01 -8.08 12.05
C PHE A 327 -5.05 -9.43 11.33
N ALA A 328 -4.07 -9.77 10.48
CA ALA A 328 -4.03 -11.04 9.74
C ALA A 328 -3.82 -12.30 10.61
N GLY A 329 -3.79 -12.16 11.93
CA GLY A 329 -3.68 -13.26 12.90
C GLY A 329 -4.42 -13.02 14.21
N VAL A 330 -5.30 -12.02 14.31
CA VAL A 330 -5.99 -11.70 15.56
C VAL A 330 -7.04 -12.76 15.91
N MET A 331 -6.89 -13.33 17.10
CA MET A 331 -7.99 -13.91 17.87
C MET A 331 -8.51 -12.80 18.77
N PHE A 332 -9.77 -12.39 18.61
CA PHE A 332 -10.38 -11.46 19.55
C PHE A 332 -10.41 -12.11 20.93
N ASP A 333 -9.98 -11.36 21.95
CA ASP A 333 -10.16 -11.79 23.34
C ASP A 333 -11.65 -12.01 23.64
N GLN A 334 -11.97 -12.76 24.69
CA GLN A 334 -13.34 -13.09 25.10
C GLN A 334 -14.22 -11.83 25.29
N GLN A 335 -13.61 -10.66 25.50
CA GLN A 335 -14.26 -9.36 25.63
C GLN A 335 -14.41 -8.56 24.31
N LYS A 336 -14.02 -9.11 23.14
CA LYS A 336 -14.05 -8.47 21.81
C LYS A 336 -13.30 -7.13 21.70
N GLN A 337 -12.42 -6.79 22.64
CA GLN A 337 -11.61 -5.57 22.57
C GLN A 337 -10.25 -5.86 21.96
N TYR A 338 -9.89 -5.12 20.92
CA TYR A 338 -8.55 -5.17 20.33
C TYR A 338 -7.61 -4.25 21.13
N LYS A 339 -6.50 -4.79 21.62
CA LYS A 339 -5.45 -4.02 22.32
C LYS A 339 -4.41 -3.54 21.30
N LEU A 340 -4.26 -2.23 21.20
CA LEU A 340 -3.28 -1.63 20.28
C LEU A 340 -1.85 -1.87 20.78
N LYS A 341 -1.06 -2.57 19.97
CA LYS A 341 0.37 -2.85 20.21
C LYS A 341 1.26 -1.78 19.62
N LEU A 342 2.48 -1.66 20.13
CA LEU A 342 3.47 -0.71 19.61
C LEU A 342 3.92 -1.12 18.20
N SER A 343 3.98 -2.43 17.95
CA SER A 343 4.26 -2.99 16.62
C SER A 343 3.22 -2.56 15.59
N THR A 344 1.94 -2.41 15.96
CA THR A 344 0.86 -2.01 15.07
C THR A 344 1.02 -0.57 14.55
N ILE A 345 1.54 0.34 15.37
CA ILE A 345 1.76 1.75 14.99
C ILE A 345 3.19 2.02 14.50
N SER A 346 4.06 1.02 14.52
CA SER A 346 5.48 1.15 14.16
C SER A 346 5.69 1.76 12.77
N GLY A 347 4.82 1.47 11.81
CA GLY A 347 4.90 2.00 10.44
C GLY A 347 4.81 3.52 10.40
N ILE A 348 3.87 4.09 11.17
CA ILE A 348 3.70 5.54 11.30
C ILE A 348 4.87 6.16 12.05
N LEU A 349 5.38 5.50 13.10
CA LEU A 349 6.54 6.00 13.84
C LEU A 349 7.82 5.99 12.98
N CYS A 350 8.05 4.90 12.25
CA CYS A 350 9.20 4.71 11.36
C CYS A 350 9.18 5.70 10.21
N LEU A 351 8.06 5.86 9.51
CA LEU A 351 7.96 6.81 8.41
C LEU A 351 7.89 8.26 8.91
N GLY A 352 7.04 8.53 9.89
CA GLY A 352 6.80 9.87 10.41
C GLY A 352 8.02 10.46 11.11
N PHE A 353 8.42 9.85 12.22
CA PHE A 353 9.53 10.34 13.05
C PHE A 353 10.89 9.84 12.53
N GLY A 354 11.01 8.54 12.31
CA GLY A 354 12.27 7.90 11.94
C GLY A 354 12.86 8.43 10.64
N ASP A 355 12.16 8.27 9.51
CA ASP A 355 12.64 8.66 8.17
C ASP A 355 12.93 10.17 8.11
N SER A 356 12.13 10.98 8.80
CA SER A 356 12.35 12.42 8.95
C SER A 356 13.65 12.72 9.71
N ALA A 357 13.87 12.10 10.87
CA ALA A 357 15.09 12.27 11.66
C ALA A 357 16.34 11.79 10.92
N ALA A 358 16.28 10.61 10.28
CA ALA A 358 17.36 10.08 9.46
C ALA A 358 17.77 11.05 8.35
N SER A 359 16.80 11.59 7.61
CA SER A 359 17.08 12.51 6.51
C SER A 359 17.64 13.85 6.99
N LEU A 360 17.16 14.38 8.12
CA LEU A 360 17.63 15.64 8.68
C LEU A 360 19.04 15.52 9.28
N ILE A 361 19.25 14.53 10.15
CA ILE A 361 20.52 14.33 10.85
C ILE A 361 21.56 13.74 9.91
N GLY A 362 21.19 12.75 9.10
CA GLY A 362 22.09 12.13 8.13
C GLY A 362 22.64 13.12 7.11
N LYS A 363 21.85 14.11 6.67
CA LYS A 363 22.33 15.18 5.77
C LYS A 363 23.18 16.24 6.45
N LYS A 364 22.92 16.53 7.74
CA LYS A 364 23.58 17.62 8.47
C LYS A 364 24.90 17.18 9.10
N ILE A 365 24.96 15.96 9.63
CA ILE A 365 26.06 15.48 10.49
C ILE A 365 26.59 14.12 10.03
N GLY A 366 25.91 13.42 9.12
CA GLY A 366 26.32 12.08 8.68
C GLY A 366 27.69 12.09 7.98
N ARG A 367 28.59 11.23 8.45
CA ARG A 367 29.94 11.06 7.91
C ARG A 367 30.21 9.62 7.52
N LEU A 368 29.71 8.67 8.30
CA LEU A 368 29.93 7.24 8.07
C LEU A 368 28.79 6.67 7.23
N TYR A 369 29.08 6.34 5.96
CA TYR A 369 28.11 5.77 5.04
C TYR A 369 28.05 4.24 5.14
N TRP A 370 26.85 3.68 5.00
CA TRP A 370 26.67 2.25 4.84
C TRP A 370 27.25 1.78 3.49
N PRO A 371 27.83 0.56 3.41
CA PRO A 371 28.38 0.04 2.17
C PRO A 371 27.34 0.08 1.03
N ASN A 372 27.74 0.58 -0.14
CA ASN A 372 26.89 0.70 -1.32
C ASN A 372 25.58 1.51 -1.10
N SER A 373 25.56 2.43 -0.14
CA SER A 373 24.36 3.23 0.16
C SER A 373 24.68 4.70 0.37
N LYS A 374 23.70 5.56 0.05
CA LYS A 374 23.75 7.01 0.37
C LYS A 374 23.30 7.29 1.81
N LYS A 375 22.97 6.25 2.59
CA LYS A 375 22.54 6.36 4.00
C LYS A 375 23.73 6.34 4.93
N THR A 376 23.61 7.07 6.04
CA THR A 376 24.66 7.19 7.04
C THR A 376 24.28 6.48 8.33
N VAL A 377 25.28 5.97 9.04
CA VAL A 377 25.13 5.32 10.36
C VAL A 377 24.53 6.31 11.36
N GLU A 378 24.98 7.57 11.34
CA GLU A 378 24.41 8.63 12.18
C GLU A 378 22.94 8.89 11.86
N GLY A 379 22.56 8.80 10.58
CA GLY A 379 21.16 8.85 10.16
C GLY A 379 20.34 7.67 10.69
N THR A 380 20.90 6.46 10.70
CA THR A 380 20.25 5.28 11.30
C THR A 380 20.11 5.41 12.82
N ILE A 381 21.11 5.93 13.53
CA ILE A 381 21.01 6.19 14.98
C ILE A 381 19.92 7.21 15.27
N ALA A 382 19.88 8.29 14.49
CA ALA A 382 18.82 9.30 14.57
C ALA A 382 17.42 8.72 14.33
N PHE A 383 17.28 7.82 13.35
CA PHE A 383 16.04 7.09 13.09
C PHE A 383 15.59 6.31 14.33
N ILE A 384 16.49 5.49 14.89
CA ILE A 384 16.20 4.65 16.07
C ILE A 384 15.73 5.54 17.24
N LEU A 385 16.50 6.57 17.58
CA LEU A 385 16.16 7.47 18.68
C LEU A 385 14.82 8.17 18.48
N ALA A 386 14.51 8.61 17.26
CA ALA A 386 13.24 9.28 16.96
C ALA A 386 12.05 8.32 17.04
N VAL A 387 12.21 7.06 16.61
CA VAL A 387 11.18 6.02 16.71
C VAL A 387 10.94 5.63 18.17
N PHE A 388 12.00 5.49 18.98
CA PHE A 388 11.89 5.28 20.43
C PHE A 388 11.18 6.43 21.12
N PHE A 389 11.55 7.68 20.80
CA PHE A 389 10.87 8.87 21.32
C PHE A 389 9.38 8.86 20.97
N GLY A 390 9.02 8.52 19.73
CA GLY A 390 7.63 8.38 19.30
C GLY A 390 6.87 7.33 20.13
N GLY A 391 7.47 6.17 20.40
CA GLY A 391 6.85 5.13 21.25
C GLY A 391 6.68 5.56 22.72
N ILE A 392 7.64 6.31 23.27
CA ILE A 392 7.50 6.91 24.62
C ILE A 392 6.36 7.93 24.63
N LEU A 393 6.27 8.78 23.61
CA LEU A 393 5.21 9.77 23.47
C LEU A 393 3.83 9.11 23.43
N THR A 394 3.65 8.04 22.65
CA THR A 394 2.37 7.32 22.61
C THR A 394 2.02 6.67 23.94
N LYS A 395 3.02 6.17 24.68
CA LYS A 395 2.81 5.68 26.04
C LYS A 395 2.38 6.79 26.99
N TYR A 396 3.05 7.94 26.96
CA TYR A 396 2.74 9.09 27.80
C TYR A 396 1.32 9.62 27.56
N MET A 397 0.90 9.67 26.29
CA MET A 397 -0.46 10.06 25.90
C MET A 397 -1.53 9.01 26.25
N SER A 398 -1.14 7.88 26.88
CA SER A 398 -2.01 6.74 27.17
C SER A 398 -2.70 6.18 25.92
N TRP A 399 -2.02 6.22 24.77
CA TRP A 399 -2.51 5.69 23.49
C TRP A 399 -2.15 4.21 23.28
N MET A 400 -1.76 3.52 24.34
CA MET A 400 -1.24 2.17 24.31
C MET A 400 -1.81 1.38 25.47
N ASN A 401 -2.50 0.29 25.16
CA ASN A 401 -3.22 -0.54 26.14
C ASN A 401 -2.58 -1.93 26.32
N ASP A 402 -1.43 -2.19 25.70
CA ASP A 402 -0.72 -3.47 25.77
C ASP A 402 0.70 -3.32 26.33
N VAL A 403 1.26 -4.41 26.83
CA VAL A 403 2.65 -4.48 27.33
C VAL A 403 3.59 -4.21 26.16
N ILE A 404 4.50 -3.26 26.35
CA ILE A 404 5.47 -2.90 25.31
C ILE A 404 6.51 -4.01 25.19
N ILE A 405 6.36 -4.86 24.17
CA ILE A 405 7.39 -5.80 23.76
C ILE A 405 8.36 -5.07 22.83
N TRP A 406 9.40 -4.49 23.42
CA TRP A 406 10.40 -3.70 22.70
C TRP A 406 11.15 -4.51 21.64
N THR A 407 11.28 -5.84 21.82
CA THR A 407 11.95 -6.73 20.86
C THR A 407 11.17 -6.82 19.56
N ASP A 408 9.85 -7.01 19.63
CA ASP A 408 8.98 -7.08 18.45
C ASP A 408 8.95 -5.74 17.74
N PHE A 409 8.88 -4.65 18.52
CA PHE A 409 8.96 -3.30 17.99
C PHE A 409 10.29 -3.05 17.26
N PHE A 410 11.41 -3.46 17.84
CA PHE A 410 12.72 -3.29 17.24
C PHE A 410 12.88 -4.11 15.97
N MET A 411 12.42 -5.37 15.96
CA MET A 411 12.43 -6.22 14.77
C MET A 411 11.56 -5.63 13.65
N VAL A 412 10.35 -5.18 13.96
CA VAL A 412 9.48 -4.53 12.97
C VAL A 412 10.10 -3.22 12.48
N THR A 413 10.74 -2.45 13.35
CA THR A 413 11.44 -1.20 13.01
C THR A 413 12.64 -1.44 12.09
N ILE A 414 13.38 -2.53 12.27
CA ILE A 414 14.46 -2.93 11.36
C ILE A 414 13.89 -3.37 10.01
N MET A 415 12.79 -4.14 10.02
CA MET A 415 12.17 -4.62 8.79
C MET A 415 11.52 -3.49 7.96
N THR A 416 11.02 -2.44 8.62
CA THR A 416 10.45 -1.26 7.94
C THR A 416 11.52 -0.23 7.57
N GLY A 417 12.62 -0.17 8.32
CA GLY A 417 13.79 0.67 8.07
C GLY A 417 14.78 0.07 7.06
N LYS A 418 14.34 -0.15 5.80
CA LYS A 418 15.29 -0.36 4.69
C LYS A 418 15.96 0.94 4.31
#